data_AF-A0A3B9XD72-F1
#
_entry.id   AF-A0A3B9XD72-F1
#
_cell.length_a   1.000
_cell.length_b   1.000
_cell.length_c   1.000
_cell.angle_alpha   90.00
_cell.angle_beta   90.00
_cell.angle_gamma   90.00
#
_symmetry.space_group_name_H-M   'P 1'
#
loop_
_entity.id
_entity.type
_entity.pdbx_description
1 polymer ?
#
loop_
_entity_poly.entity_id
_entity_poly.type
_entity_poly.pdbx_seq_one_letter_code
_entity_poly.pdbx_strand_id
1 'polypeptide(L)'
;GGIFLSLAERSPVSAFENLLNLVHEMGHQILDVYLNSDFLIEEEDFQKTIYSVVRRTGRPAIMSIHALMASAQMLQFLNEAMPKLKEWVPEKYLTDRYLQMRDDVQLGLGLMQSIRLSPLGRGIVEDILMESHREAI
;
A
#
# COMPACT_ATOMS: atom_id res chain seq x y z
N GLY A 1 17.23 -3.84 8.55
CA GLY A 1 15.77 -4.02 8.52
C GLY A 1 15.40 -5.25 9.31
N GLY A 2 14.28 -5.18 10.03
CA GLY A 2 13.57 -6.35 10.56
C GLY A 2 12.22 -6.45 9.86
N ILE A 3 11.70 -7.66 9.68
CA ILE A 3 10.37 -7.89 9.11
C ILE A 3 9.41 -8.15 10.27
N PHE A 4 8.37 -7.33 10.43
CA PHE A 4 7.37 -7.49 11.49
C PHE A 4 6.10 -8.11 10.93
N LEU A 5 6.00 -9.44 11.01
CA LEU A 5 4.81 -10.15 10.55
C LEU A 5 3.76 -10.23 11.64
N SER A 6 2.63 -9.55 11.43
CA SER A 6 1.41 -9.84 12.19
C SER A 6 0.83 -11.16 11.66
N LEU A 7 0.86 -12.21 12.48
CA LEU A 7 0.30 -13.50 12.07
C LEU A 7 -1.22 -13.45 12.14
N ALA A 8 -1.88 -13.86 11.06
CA ALA A 8 -3.33 -13.97 11.02
C ALA A 8 -3.84 -15.01 12.02
N GLU A 9 -4.97 -14.73 12.67
CA GLU A 9 -5.71 -15.72 13.45
C GLU A 9 -6.08 -16.92 12.57
N ARG A 10 -6.27 -18.10 13.17
CA ARG A 10 -6.60 -19.32 12.43
C ARG A 10 -7.97 -19.18 11.75
N SER A 11 -7.94 -19.19 10.42
CA SER A 11 -9.09 -19.14 9.53
C SER A 11 -8.75 -19.87 8.22
N PRO A 12 -9.75 -20.21 7.38
CA PRO A 12 -9.49 -20.81 6.07
C PRO A 12 -8.64 -19.93 5.13
N VAL A 13 -8.53 -18.62 5.41
CA VAL A 13 -7.80 -17.65 4.59
C VAL A 13 -6.51 -17.15 5.23
N SER A 14 -6.08 -17.71 6.37
CA SER A 14 -4.89 -17.21 7.09
C SER A 14 -3.61 -17.25 6.27
N ALA A 15 -3.44 -18.25 5.40
CA ALA A 15 -2.28 -18.33 4.52
C ALA A 15 -2.24 -17.14 3.54
N PHE A 16 -3.39 -16.75 3.00
CA PHE A 16 -3.54 -15.57 2.15
C PHE A 16 -3.28 -14.27 2.91
N GLU A 17 -3.86 -14.11 4.10
CA GLU A 17 -3.63 -12.91 4.92
C GLU A 17 -2.16 -12.80 5.37
N ASN A 18 -1.49 -13.91 5.67
CA ASN A 18 -0.06 -13.90 5.97
C ASN A 18 0.79 -13.52 4.74
N LEU A 19 0.42 -13.97 3.53
CA LEU A 19 1.08 -13.55 2.29
C LEU A 19 0.89 -12.05 2.06
N LEU A 20 -0.32 -11.53 2.26
CA LEU A 20 -0.58 -10.10 2.19
C LEU A 20 0.22 -9.30 3.22
N ASN A 21 0.33 -9.78 4.46
CA ASN A 21 1.15 -9.14 5.49
C ASN A 21 2.64 -9.16 5.14
N LEU A 22 3.12 -10.22 4.48
CA LEU A 22 4.49 -10.26 3.97
C LEU A 22 4.72 -9.20 2.88
N VAL A 23 3.80 -9.09 1.92
CA VAL A 23 3.88 -8.07 0.86
C VAL A 23 3.82 -6.66 1.44
N HIS A 24 2.98 -6.45 2.46
CA HIS A 24 2.91 -5.18 3.20
C HIS A 24 4.28 -4.76 3.76
N GLU A 25 4.93 -5.67 4.49
CA GLU A 25 6.25 -5.41 5.08
C GLU A 25 7.33 -5.23 4.01
N MET A 26 7.26 -5.97 2.90
CA MET A 26 8.16 -5.76 1.76
C MET A 26 7.99 -4.35 1.18
N GLY A 27 6.76 -3.84 1.07
CA GLY A 27 6.48 -2.47 0.67
C GLY A 27 7.13 -1.43 1.59
N HIS A 28 7.14 -1.68 2.91
CA HIS A 28 7.87 -0.84 3.86
C HIS A 28 9.38 -0.89 3.62
N GLN A 29 9.96 -2.07 3.40
CA GLN A 29 11.41 -2.17 3.13
C GLN A 29 11.81 -1.46 1.82
N ILE A 30 10.97 -1.51 0.78
CA ILE A 30 11.19 -0.79 -0.48
C ILE A 30 11.17 0.72 -0.23
N LEU A 31 10.21 1.21 0.53
CA LEU A 31 10.14 2.62 0.90
C LEU A 31 11.36 3.07 1.71
N ASP A 32 11.82 2.26 2.66
CA ASP A 32 13.03 2.56 3.42
C ASP A 32 14.24 2.77 2.49
N VAL A 33 14.38 1.96 1.42
CA VAL A 33 15.44 2.16 0.42
C VAL A 33 15.33 3.52 -0.24
N TYR A 34 14.13 3.92 -0.67
CA TYR A 34 13.92 5.24 -1.27
C TYR A 34 14.23 6.38 -0.29
N LEU A 35 13.75 6.31 0.95
CA LEU A 35 13.99 7.34 1.97
C LEU A 35 15.45 7.47 2.39
N ASN A 36 16.25 6.41 2.26
CA ASN A 36 17.69 6.49 2.46
C ASN A 36 18.42 7.12 1.27
N SER A 37 17.78 7.21 0.11
CA SER A 37 18.36 7.81 -1.10
C SER A 37 17.99 9.27 -1.29
N ASP A 38 16.73 9.65 -1.05
CA ASP A 38 16.23 11.01 -1.21
C ASP A 38 14.93 11.21 -0.39
N PHE A 39 14.57 12.46 -0.14
CA PHE A 39 13.27 12.80 0.44
C PHE A 39 12.16 12.51 -0.56
N LEU A 40 11.01 12.00 -0.09
CA LEU A 40 9.80 11.82 -0.91
C LEU A 40 8.83 12.99 -0.79
N ILE A 41 8.90 13.70 0.33
CA ILE A 41 8.06 14.85 0.65
C ILE A 41 9.02 16.00 0.92
N GLU A 42 8.70 17.19 0.44
CA GLU A 42 9.43 18.40 0.80
C GLU A 42 9.41 18.59 2.33
N GLU A 43 10.51 19.08 2.89
CA GLU A 43 10.77 19.06 4.34
C GLU A 43 9.64 19.72 5.15
N GLU A 44 9.08 20.81 4.65
CA GLU A 44 8.03 21.56 5.35
C GLU A 44 6.69 20.79 5.44
N ASP A 45 6.43 19.86 4.52
CA ASP A 45 5.19 19.07 4.51
C ASP A 45 5.39 17.68 5.16
N PHE A 46 6.63 17.31 5.51
CA PHE A 46 6.99 16.00 6.05
C PHE A 46 6.16 15.59 7.29
N GLN A 47 5.96 16.54 8.23
CA GLN A 47 5.16 16.34 9.45
C GLN A 47 3.71 16.83 9.33
N LYS A 48 3.29 17.30 8.15
CA LYS A 48 1.93 17.80 7.96
C LYS A 48 0.93 16.69 8.25
N THR A 49 -0.04 16.96 9.11
CA THR A 49 -1.08 15.99 9.42
C THR A 49 -2.01 15.82 8.21
N ILE A 50 -2.06 14.61 7.67
CA ILE A 50 -3.01 14.20 6.63
C ILE A 50 -3.76 12.95 7.07
N TYR A 51 -4.93 12.73 6.49
CA TYR A 51 -5.72 11.54 6.80
C TYR A 51 -4.97 10.27 6.36
N SER A 52 -4.99 9.23 7.20
CA SER A 52 -4.44 7.92 6.89
C SER A 52 -5.59 6.97 6.55
N VAL A 53 -5.61 6.47 5.31
CA VAL A 53 -6.64 5.52 4.85
C VAL A 53 -6.61 4.20 5.64
N VAL A 54 -5.41 3.75 6.04
CA VAL A 54 -5.24 2.50 6.81
C VAL A 54 -5.68 2.65 8.26
N ARG A 55 -5.28 3.74 8.94
CA ARG A 55 -5.57 3.94 10.37
C ARG A 55 -6.86 4.72 10.64
N ARG A 56 -7.47 5.29 9.60
CA ARG A 56 -8.69 6.12 9.66
C ARG A 56 -8.58 7.32 10.61
N THR A 57 -7.38 7.91 10.71
CA THR A 57 -7.06 9.02 11.60
C THR A 57 -6.02 9.96 10.96
N GLY A 58 -5.85 11.17 11.48
CA GLY A 58 -4.79 12.08 11.07
C GLY A 58 -3.42 11.58 11.50
N ARG A 59 -2.46 11.54 10.57
CA ARG A 59 -1.06 11.15 10.82
C ARG A 59 -0.10 12.05 10.04
N PRO A 60 1.18 12.13 10.44
CA PRO A 60 2.19 12.81 9.64
C PRO A 60 2.22 12.29 8.19
N ALA A 61 2.43 13.18 7.23
CA ALA A 61 2.39 12.88 5.81
C ALA A 61 3.31 11.73 5.41
N ILE A 62 4.50 11.69 6.00
CA ILE A 62 5.43 10.58 5.80
C ILE A 62 4.80 9.23 6.17
N MET A 63 4.05 9.13 7.26
CA MET A 63 3.41 7.87 7.67
C MET A 63 2.27 7.46 6.74
N SER A 64 1.62 8.44 6.11
CA SER A 64 0.56 8.18 5.13
C SER A 64 1.16 7.74 3.78
N ILE A 65 2.31 8.27 3.36
CA ILE A 65 3.09 7.71 2.24
C ILE A 65 3.51 6.26 2.53
N HIS A 66 3.97 5.97 3.76
CA HIS A 66 4.30 4.60 4.16
C HIS A 66 3.14 3.63 3.98
N ALA A 67 1.97 4.02 4.45
CA ALA A 67 0.77 3.22 4.31
C ALA A 67 0.35 3.07 2.84
N LEU A 68 0.41 4.14 2.05
CA LEU A 68 0.06 4.12 0.64
C LEU A 68 0.97 3.19 -0.16
N MET A 69 2.28 3.24 0.03
CA MET A 69 3.20 2.39 -0.72
C MET A 69 3.01 0.91 -0.39
N ALA A 70 2.86 0.56 0.89
CA ALA A 70 2.58 -0.82 1.28
C ALA A 70 1.25 -1.32 0.67
N SER A 71 0.19 -0.53 0.73
CA SER A 71 -1.10 -0.87 0.12
C SER A 71 -1.03 -0.99 -1.41
N ALA A 72 -0.26 -0.15 -2.08
CA ALA A 72 -0.04 -0.24 -3.52
C ALA A 72 0.65 -1.53 -3.92
N GLN A 73 1.69 -1.94 -3.18
CA GLN A 73 2.38 -3.22 -3.41
C GLN A 73 1.46 -4.42 -3.17
N MET A 74 0.61 -4.36 -2.14
CA MET A 74 -0.41 -5.40 -1.92
C MET A 74 -1.42 -5.46 -3.07
N LEU A 75 -1.89 -4.32 -3.58
CA LEU A 75 -2.80 -4.25 -4.72
C LEU A 75 -2.16 -4.84 -5.99
N GLN A 76 -0.90 -4.47 -6.27
CA GLN A 76 -0.15 -5.03 -7.39
C GLN A 76 -0.01 -6.55 -7.27
N PHE A 77 0.35 -7.05 -6.09
CA PHE A 77 0.40 -8.48 -5.84
C PHE A 77 -0.94 -9.17 -6.10
N LEU A 78 -2.05 -8.57 -5.64
CA LEU A 78 -3.39 -9.11 -5.90
C LEU A 78 -3.68 -9.14 -7.41
N ASN A 79 -3.36 -8.09 -8.16
CA ASN A 79 -3.52 -8.04 -9.62
C ASN A 79 -2.74 -9.16 -10.33
N GLU A 80 -1.49 -9.38 -9.95
CA GLU A 80 -0.60 -10.34 -10.61
C GLU A 80 -0.90 -11.79 -10.19
N ALA A 81 -1.27 -12.01 -8.93
CA ALA A 81 -1.50 -13.34 -8.38
C ALA A 81 -2.97 -13.78 -8.43
N MET A 82 -3.90 -12.90 -8.82
CA MET A 82 -5.36 -13.15 -8.80
C MET A 82 -5.75 -14.54 -9.33
N PRO A 83 -5.27 -14.98 -10.52
CA PRO A 83 -5.69 -16.27 -11.07
C PRO A 83 -5.30 -17.45 -10.18
N LYS A 84 -4.09 -17.41 -9.60
CA LYS A 84 -3.59 -18.47 -8.70
C LYS A 84 -4.26 -18.42 -7.32
N LEU A 85 -4.58 -17.23 -6.83
CA LEU A 85 -5.25 -17.06 -5.53
C LEU A 85 -6.67 -17.63 -5.57
N LYS A 86 -7.37 -17.50 -6.70
CA LYS A 86 -8.72 -18.07 -6.89
C LYS A 86 -8.78 -19.61 -6.77
N GLU A 87 -7.65 -20.30 -6.89
CA GLU A 87 -7.59 -21.77 -6.74
C GLU A 87 -7.83 -22.23 -5.29
N TRP A 88 -7.58 -21.37 -4.29
CA TRP A 88 -7.61 -21.77 -2.88
C TRP A 88 -8.13 -20.70 -1.91
N VAL A 89 -8.37 -19.47 -2.37
CA VAL A 89 -9.05 -18.39 -1.61
C VAL A 89 -10.49 -18.28 -2.10
N PRO A 90 -11.49 -18.21 -1.20
CA PRO A 90 -12.88 -17.98 -1.60
C PRO A 90 -13.03 -16.71 -2.43
N GLU A 91 -13.60 -16.83 -3.64
CA GLU A 91 -13.67 -15.73 -4.63
C GLU A 91 -14.31 -14.46 -4.06
N LYS A 92 -15.42 -14.59 -3.32
CA LYS A 92 -16.06 -13.44 -2.67
C LYS A 92 -15.10 -12.70 -1.74
N TYR A 93 -14.35 -13.44 -0.92
CA TYR A 93 -13.39 -12.84 0.01
C TYR A 93 -12.27 -12.11 -0.73
N LEU A 94 -11.72 -12.76 -1.75
CA LEU A 94 -10.64 -12.21 -2.58
C LEU A 94 -11.10 -10.93 -3.31
N THR A 95 -12.30 -10.94 -3.89
CA THR A 95 -12.90 -9.77 -4.54
C THR A 95 -13.17 -8.64 -3.55
N ASP A 96 -13.75 -8.93 -2.39
CA ASP A 96 -14.01 -7.92 -1.35
C ASP A 96 -12.69 -7.27 -0.87
N ARG A 97 -11.63 -8.07 -0.68
CA ARG A 97 -10.30 -7.57 -0.28
C ARG A 97 -9.63 -6.75 -1.38
N TYR A 98 -9.74 -7.18 -2.64
CA TYR A 98 -9.23 -6.43 -3.79
C TYR A 98 -9.90 -5.06 -3.91
N LEU A 99 -11.23 -5.01 -3.87
CA LEU A 99 -11.98 -3.76 -3.96
C LEU A 99 -11.63 -2.82 -2.80
N GLN A 100 -11.58 -3.35 -1.57
CA GLN A 100 -11.15 -2.58 -0.41
C GLN A 100 -9.75 -1.98 -0.60
N MET A 101 -8.78 -2.77 -1.05
CA MET A 101 -7.40 -2.31 -1.24
C MET A 101 -7.31 -1.26 -2.34
N ARG A 102 -8.00 -1.48 -3.46
CA ARG A 102 -8.06 -0.53 -4.58
C ARG A 102 -8.63 0.81 -4.13
N ASP A 103 -9.75 0.79 -3.41
CA ASP A 103 -10.42 2.00 -2.95
C ASP A 103 -9.55 2.74 -1.92
N ASP A 104 -8.85 2.02 -1.03
CA ASP A 104 -7.90 2.61 -0.07
C ASP A 104 -6.69 3.24 -0.77
N VAL A 105 -6.13 2.60 -1.80
CA VAL A 105 -5.03 3.15 -2.62
C VAL A 105 -5.49 4.41 -3.36
N GLN A 106 -6.65 4.38 -4.00
CA GLN A 106 -7.20 5.54 -4.71
C GLN A 106 -7.44 6.73 -3.77
N LEU A 107 -8.01 6.49 -2.60
CA LEU A 107 -8.19 7.52 -1.58
C LEU A 107 -6.84 8.07 -1.12
N GLY A 108 -5.85 7.19 -0.87
CA GLY A 108 -4.50 7.58 -0.47
C GLY A 108 -3.81 8.47 -1.51
N LEU A 109 -3.90 8.10 -2.80
CA LEU A 109 -3.40 8.90 -3.92
C LEU A 109 -4.03 10.29 -3.97
N GLY A 110 -5.36 10.38 -3.78
CA GLY A 110 -6.06 11.66 -3.71
C GLY A 110 -5.55 12.56 -2.59
N LEU A 111 -5.23 11.98 -1.42
CA LEU A 111 -4.69 12.73 -0.28
C LEU A 111 -3.26 13.24 -0.51
N MET A 112 -2.47 12.57 -1.36
CA MET A 112 -1.11 13.02 -1.71
C MET A 112 -1.12 14.36 -2.45
N GLN A 113 -2.22 14.75 -3.09
CA GLN A 113 -2.35 16.06 -3.73
C GLN A 113 -2.31 17.23 -2.74
N SER A 114 -2.50 16.97 -1.44
CA SER A 114 -2.46 17.97 -0.38
C SER A 114 -1.06 18.24 0.18
N ILE A 115 -0.03 17.52 -0.30
CA ILE A 115 1.36 17.67 0.15
C ILE A 115 2.27 17.98 -1.03
N ARG A 116 3.39 18.64 -0.75
CA ARG A 116 4.46 18.87 -1.71
C ARG A 116 5.37 17.65 -1.76
N LEU A 117 5.29 16.92 -2.86
CA LEU A 117 6.15 15.79 -3.17
C LEU A 117 7.45 16.28 -3.82
N SER A 118 8.56 15.65 -3.48
CA SER A 118 9.82 15.82 -4.21
C SER A 118 9.73 15.25 -5.63
N PRO A 119 10.73 15.45 -6.51
CA PRO A 119 10.76 14.78 -7.81
C PRO A 119 10.64 13.26 -7.71
N LEU A 120 11.36 12.62 -6.77
CA LEU A 120 11.27 11.18 -6.53
C LEU A 120 9.89 10.78 -6.01
N GLY A 121 9.36 11.53 -5.04
CA GLY A 121 8.03 11.26 -4.48
C GLY A 121 6.92 11.37 -5.52
N ARG A 122 6.99 12.35 -6.43
CA ARG A 122 6.07 12.46 -7.57
C ARG A 122 6.14 11.26 -8.48
N GLY A 123 7.34 10.85 -8.89
CA GLY A 123 7.53 9.67 -9.73
C GLY A 123 6.91 8.41 -9.11
N ILE A 124 7.15 8.17 -7.82
CA ILE A 124 6.56 7.03 -7.11
C ILE A 124 5.03 7.10 -7.08
N VAL A 125 4.45 8.27 -6.81
CA VAL A 125 2.98 8.44 -6.78
C VAL A 125 2.36 8.26 -8.17
N GLU A 126 3.04 8.72 -9.22
CA GLU A 126 2.64 8.51 -10.61
C GLU A 126 2.68 7.02 -10.99
N ASP A 127 3.74 6.30 -10.61
CA ASP A 127 3.86 4.85 -10.83
C ASP A 127 2.73 4.08 -10.13
N ILE A 128 2.44 4.42 -8.87
CA ILE A 128 1.33 3.80 -8.11
C ILE A 128 -0.01 4.10 -8.79
N LEU A 129 -0.22 5.35 -9.26
CA LEU A 129 -1.44 5.73 -9.96
C LEU A 129 -1.63 4.89 -11.23
N MET A 130 -0.58 4.76 -12.05
CA MET A 130 -0.62 3.96 -13.27
C MET A 130 -0.95 2.49 -12.98
N GLU A 131 -0.35 1.90 -11.95
CA GLU A 131 -0.59 0.50 -11.58
C GLU A 131 -2.00 0.31 -10.98
N SER A 132 -2.53 1.28 -10.24
CA SER A 132 -3.87 1.21 -9.65
C SER A 132 -5.02 1.18 -10.67
N HIS A 133 -4.73 1.60 -11.91
CA HIS A 133 -5.66 1.54 -13.03
C HIS A 133 -5.55 0.25 -13.85
N ARG A 134 -4.56 -0.61 -13.55
CA ARG A 134 -4.45 -1.93 -14.19
C ARG A 134 -5.53 -2.85 -13.59
N GLU A 135 -6.40 -3.38 -14.46
CA GLU A 135 -7.40 -4.37 -14.04
C GLU A 135 -6.74 -5.73 -13.77
N ALA A 136 -7.20 -6.42 -12.72
CA ALA A 136 -6.87 -7.83 -12.49
C ALA A 136 -7.42 -8.67 -13.65
N ILE A 137 -6.53 -9.33 -14.40
CA ILE A 137 -6.87 -10.27 -15.48
C ILE A 137 -7.44 -11.57 -14.90
#